data_AF-A0A317IB22-F1
#
_entry.id   AF-A0A317IB22-F1
#
_cell.length_a   1.000
_cell.length_b   1.000
_cell.length_c   1.000
_cell.angle_alpha   90.00
_cell.angle_beta   90.00
_cell.angle_gamma   90.00
#
_symmetry.space_group_name_H-M   'P 1'
#
loop_
_entity.id
_entity.type
_entity.pdbx_description
1 polymer ?
#
loop_
_entity_poly.entity_id
_entity_poly.type
_entity_poly.pdbx_seq_one_letter_code
_entity_poly.pdbx_strand_id
1 'polypeptide(L)'
;NNIIENVRATALLGAQIIFMPHVTMCTPSPMPGRGFVDPVLWQNRERDPVPLRQEFDGPKGREWLMKWLPARAYDNGIYAVFTNAVGMDDDQLKNGNSLILDPYGEIIAECKTLGDDYTVGVCTPEKLTLAGGFRYRNARKPELYGDIISMQHKSVQKVVWMQDDKT
;
A
#
# COMPACT_ATOMS: atom_id res chain seq x y z
N ASN A 1 -3.49 0.17 -5.50
CA ASN A 1 -4.32 -0.91 -4.90
C ASN A 1 -5.06 -0.49 -3.62
N ASN A 2 -5.46 0.77 -3.49
CA ASN A 2 -6.18 1.24 -2.30
C ASN A 2 -7.63 0.72 -2.27
N ILE A 3 -8.24 0.52 -3.44
CA ILE A 3 -9.59 -0.03 -3.62
C ILE A 3 -9.53 -1.55 -3.37
N ILE A 4 -10.34 -2.05 -2.43
CA ILE A 4 -10.30 -3.46 -2.01
C ILE A 4 -10.81 -4.40 -3.11
N GLU A 5 -11.79 -3.93 -3.89
CA GLU A 5 -12.44 -4.65 -4.98
C GLU A 5 -11.43 -5.05 -6.06
N ASN A 6 -10.44 -4.18 -6.36
CA ASN A 6 -9.41 -4.48 -7.35
C ASN A 6 -8.54 -5.68 -6.92
N VAL A 7 -8.15 -5.73 -5.64
CA VAL A 7 -7.35 -6.84 -5.10
C VAL A 7 -8.19 -8.12 -5.02
N ARG A 8 -9.46 -7.99 -4.64
CA ARG A 8 -10.38 -9.14 -4.59
C ARG A 8 -10.60 -9.73 -5.98
N ALA A 9 -10.84 -8.90 -6.99
CA ALA A 9 -11.06 -9.34 -8.36
C ALA A 9 -9.86 -10.14 -8.90
N THR A 10 -8.64 -9.62 -8.74
CA THR A 10 -7.44 -10.31 -9.21
C THR A 10 -7.17 -11.62 -8.45
N ALA A 11 -7.37 -11.64 -7.13
CA ALA A 11 -7.25 -12.87 -6.35
C ALA A 11 -8.27 -13.94 -6.78
N LEU A 12 -9.49 -13.55 -7.16
CA LEU A 12 -10.52 -14.48 -7.67
C LEU A 12 -10.21 -15.01 -9.07
N LEU A 13 -9.46 -14.26 -9.87
CA LEU A 13 -8.91 -14.72 -11.15
C LEU A 13 -7.73 -15.69 -10.97
N GLY A 14 -7.31 -15.95 -9.74
CA GLY A 14 -6.27 -16.93 -9.41
C GLY A 14 -4.92 -16.31 -9.00
N ALA A 15 -4.81 -14.98 -8.87
CA ALA A 15 -3.58 -14.36 -8.42
C ALA A 15 -3.23 -14.77 -6.98
N GLN A 16 -2.03 -15.30 -6.79
CA GLN A 16 -1.48 -15.70 -5.48
C GLN A 16 -0.47 -14.67 -4.94
N ILE A 17 0.15 -13.91 -5.83
CA ILE A 17 1.06 -12.81 -5.54
C ILE A 17 0.57 -11.59 -6.33
N ILE A 18 0.48 -10.44 -5.66
CA ILE A 18 0.05 -9.20 -6.29
C ILE A 18 1.12 -8.13 -6.08
N PHE A 19 1.67 -7.64 -7.19
CA PHE A 19 2.56 -6.47 -7.19
C PHE A 19 1.74 -5.19 -7.01
N MET A 20 2.24 -4.33 -6.14
CA MET A 20 1.58 -3.12 -5.68
C MET A 20 2.54 -1.93 -5.79
N PRO A 21 2.95 -1.52 -7.01
CA PRO A 21 3.78 -0.35 -7.20
C PRO A 21 3.00 0.93 -6.90
N HIS A 22 3.58 1.81 -6.09
CA HIS A 22 2.96 3.08 -5.69
C HIS A 22 3.97 4.23 -5.72
N VAL A 23 3.41 5.44 -5.79
CA VAL A 23 4.04 6.68 -5.31
C VAL A 23 3.02 7.26 -4.33
N THR A 24 3.21 6.98 -3.05
CA THR A 24 2.25 7.31 -1.99
C THR A 24 2.99 7.62 -0.70
N MET A 25 2.24 8.02 0.34
CA MET A 25 2.76 8.50 1.63
C MET A 25 3.54 9.81 1.46
N CYS A 26 3.62 10.60 2.52
CA CYS A 26 4.17 11.95 2.45
C CYS A 26 3.45 12.82 1.38
N THR A 27 2.16 12.57 1.12
CA THR A 27 1.32 13.28 0.14
C THR A 27 0.29 14.17 0.84
N PRO A 28 -0.34 15.14 0.13
CA PRO A 28 -1.44 15.93 0.69
C PRO A 28 -2.53 15.03 1.27
N SER A 29 -2.98 15.33 2.49
CA SER A 29 -3.98 14.54 3.19
C SER A 29 -4.86 15.43 4.06
N PRO A 30 -6.20 15.28 4.02
CA PRO A 30 -7.10 16.01 4.93
C PRO A 30 -7.11 15.43 6.35
N MET A 31 -6.57 14.23 6.56
CA MET A 31 -6.50 13.60 7.89
C MET A 31 -5.44 14.26 8.78
N PRO A 32 -5.70 14.47 10.08
CA PRO A 32 -4.74 15.06 11.02
C PRO A 32 -3.43 14.29 11.13
N GLY A 33 -2.32 15.03 11.30
CA GLY A 33 -0.97 14.45 11.46
C GLY A 33 -0.37 13.88 10.17
N ARG A 34 -0.94 14.20 9.01
CA ARG A 34 -0.51 13.70 7.70
C ARG A 34 -0.18 14.82 6.75
N GLY A 35 0.54 14.52 5.69
CA GLY A 35 0.97 15.52 4.71
C GLY A 35 2.40 15.28 4.29
N PHE A 36 3.03 16.35 3.79
CA PHE A 36 4.43 16.35 3.40
C PHE A 36 5.37 16.23 4.60
N VAL A 37 6.56 15.72 4.31
CA VAL A 37 7.72 15.73 5.21
C VAL A 37 8.65 16.84 4.76
N ASP A 38 9.22 17.58 5.71
CA ASP A 38 10.11 18.70 5.43
C ASP A 38 11.39 18.20 4.71
N PRO A 39 11.70 18.71 3.50
CA PRO A 39 12.90 18.33 2.75
C PRO A 39 14.23 18.53 3.50
N VAL A 40 14.28 19.45 4.47
CA VAL A 40 15.48 19.65 5.31
C VAL A 40 15.84 18.38 6.08
N LEU A 41 14.85 17.57 6.46
CA LEU A 41 15.09 16.29 7.13
C LEU A 41 15.76 15.29 6.20
N TRP A 42 15.41 15.30 4.90
CA TRP A 42 16.08 14.46 3.90
C TRP A 42 17.53 14.87 3.65
N GLN A 43 17.79 16.17 3.57
CA GLN A 43 19.13 16.70 3.36
C GLN A 43 20.07 16.35 4.53
N ASN A 44 19.53 16.34 5.76
CA ASN A 44 20.30 16.04 6.98
C ASN A 44 20.38 14.56 7.35
N ARG A 45 19.76 13.65 6.58
CA ARG A 45 19.55 12.25 6.99
C ARG A 45 20.83 11.47 7.35
N GLU A 46 21.96 11.78 6.73
CA GLU A 46 23.24 11.11 7.03
C GLU A 46 23.83 11.56 8.37
N ARG A 47 23.59 12.82 8.76
CA ARG A 47 24.12 13.41 9.99
C ARG A 47 23.17 13.22 11.18
N ASP A 48 21.87 13.35 10.94
CA ASP A 48 20.81 13.22 11.94
C ASP A 48 19.60 12.48 11.35
N PRO A 49 19.63 11.13 11.29
CA PRO A 49 18.58 10.32 10.66
C PRO A 49 17.31 10.21 11.48
N VAL A 50 17.36 10.48 12.80
CA VAL A 50 16.28 10.13 13.73
C VAL A 50 14.99 10.90 13.45
N PRO A 51 15.00 12.22 13.24
CA PRO A 51 13.78 12.97 12.94
C PRO A 51 13.11 12.51 11.63
N LEU A 52 13.91 12.26 10.59
CA LEU A 52 13.39 11.75 9.33
C LEU A 52 12.78 10.36 9.49
N ARG A 53 13.43 9.48 10.24
CA ARG A 53 12.91 8.15 10.54
C ARG A 53 11.54 8.21 11.20
N GLN A 54 11.37 9.11 12.18
CA GLN A 54 10.11 9.28 12.90
C GLN A 54 8.98 9.71 11.95
N GLU A 55 9.27 10.60 11.01
CA GLU A 55 8.30 11.03 10.00
C GLU A 55 7.92 9.89 9.02
N PHE A 56 8.91 9.10 8.58
CA PHE A 56 8.68 7.96 7.68
C PHE A 56 7.92 6.82 8.36
N ASP A 57 8.21 6.55 9.62
CA ASP A 57 7.56 5.48 10.37
C ASP A 57 6.19 5.89 10.92
N GLY A 58 5.96 7.19 11.08
CA GLY A 58 4.75 7.76 11.67
C GLY A 58 3.55 7.90 10.73
N PRO A 59 2.57 8.75 11.08
CA PRO A 59 1.26 8.84 10.41
C PRO A 59 1.31 9.35 8.97
N LYS A 60 2.39 10.03 8.56
CA LYS A 60 2.64 10.48 7.18
C LYS A 60 3.09 9.33 6.28
N GLY A 61 3.71 8.30 6.85
CA GLY A 61 4.28 7.17 6.15
C GLY A 61 3.70 5.83 6.60
N ARG A 62 4.56 5.00 7.17
CA ARG A 62 4.33 3.58 7.43
C ARG A 62 3.06 3.30 8.22
N GLU A 63 2.74 4.06 9.27
CA GLU A 63 1.52 3.86 10.04
C GLU A 63 0.25 3.94 9.19
N TRP A 64 0.21 4.79 8.15
CA TRP A 64 -0.92 4.79 7.23
C TRP A 64 -0.98 3.53 6.38
N LEU A 65 0.15 3.10 5.84
CA LEU A 65 0.23 1.92 4.99
C LEU A 65 -0.27 0.68 5.76
N MET A 66 0.10 0.57 7.03
CA MET A 66 -0.30 -0.52 7.92
C MET A 66 -1.80 -0.55 8.22
N LYS A 67 -2.56 0.52 7.93
CA LYS A 67 -4.03 0.50 8.10
C LYS A 67 -4.75 -0.36 7.08
N TRP A 68 -4.22 -0.46 5.86
CA TRP A 68 -4.98 -1.03 4.75
C TRP A 68 -4.22 -2.12 3.99
N LEU A 69 -2.90 -2.02 3.84
CA LEU A 69 -2.13 -2.96 3.03
C LEU A 69 -2.15 -4.39 3.64
N PRO A 70 -1.95 -4.58 4.97
CA PRO A 70 -2.15 -5.88 5.62
C PRO A 70 -3.53 -6.49 5.37
N ALA A 71 -4.58 -5.69 5.46
CA ALA A 71 -5.94 -6.16 5.20
C ALA A 71 -6.11 -6.66 3.76
N ARG A 72 -5.48 -6.03 2.75
CA ARG A 72 -5.54 -6.50 1.35
C ARG A 72 -4.93 -7.90 1.19
N ALA A 73 -3.80 -8.16 1.84
CA ALA A 73 -3.16 -9.47 1.82
C ALA A 73 -3.98 -10.51 2.60
N TYR A 74 -4.37 -10.18 3.84
CA TYR A 74 -5.11 -11.04 4.74
C TYR A 74 -6.49 -11.47 4.19
N ASP A 75 -7.32 -10.51 3.76
CA ASP A 75 -8.71 -10.76 3.34
C ASP A 75 -8.80 -11.61 2.07
N ASN A 76 -7.74 -11.61 1.26
CA ASN A 76 -7.65 -12.32 0.00
C ASN A 76 -6.78 -13.57 0.07
N GLY A 77 -5.94 -13.71 1.10
CA GLY A 77 -5.03 -14.84 1.26
C GLY A 77 -3.99 -14.87 0.15
N ILE A 78 -3.33 -13.73 -0.07
CA ILE A 78 -2.34 -13.52 -1.14
C ILE A 78 -1.06 -12.92 -0.56
N TYR A 79 0.07 -13.12 -1.26
CA TYR A 79 1.28 -12.34 -1.01
C TYR A 79 1.15 -10.96 -1.66
N ALA A 80 1.44 -9.90 -0.91
CA ALA A 80 1.45 -8.53 -1.43
C ALA A 80 2.88 -8.02 -1.52
N VAL A 81 3.33 -7.65 -2.72
CA VAL A 81 4.66 -7.07 -2.96
C VAL A 81 4.48 -5.59 -3.21
N PHE A 82 4.69 -4.78 -2.16
CA PHE A 82 4.55 -3.33 -2.22
C PHE A 82 5.89 -2.67 -2.52
N THR A 83 5.92 -1.84 -3.55
CA THR A 83 7.07 -1.02 -3.89
C THR A 83 6.68 0.45 -3.92
N ASN A 84 7.57 1.31 -3.43
CA ASN A 84 7.34 2.75 -3.38
C ASN A 84 8.66 3.49 -3.56
N ALA A 85 8.59 4.67 -4.19
CA ALA A 85 9.75 5.53 -4.38
C ALA A 85 10.28 6.08 -3.04
N VAL A 86 11.58 6.33 -2.97
CA VAL A 86 12.26 6.97 -1.84
C VAL A 86 13.13 8.12 -2.33
N GLY A 87 13.20 9.19 -1.54
CA GLY A 87 13.98 10.37 -1.86
C GLY A 87 13.17 11.51 -2.48
N MET A 88 13.88 12.56 -2.88
CA MET A 88 13.26 13.77 -3.43
C MET A 88 12.77 13.53 -4.86
N ASP A 89 11.52 13.89 -5.09
CA ASP A 89 10.85 13.96 -6.38
C ASP A 89 10.33 15.40 -6.53
N ASP A 90 11.15 16.23 -7.18
CA ASP A 90 11.03 17.70 -7.19
C ASP A 90 10.94 18.29 -5.77
N ASP A 91 9.84 18.95 -5.43
CA ASP A 91 9.60 19.56 -4.12
C ASP A 91 9.04 18.57 -3.09
N GLN A 92 8.80 17.31 -3.47
CA GLN A 92 8.13 16.31 -2.62
C GLN A 92 9.06 15.18 -2.22
N LEU A 93 9.16 14.93 -0.92
CA LEU A 93 9.88 13.77 -0.40
C LEU A 93 9.00 12.51 -0.41
N LYS A 94 9.54 11.40 -0.93
CA LYS A 94 8.93 10.06 -0.85
C LYS A 94 9.67 9.21 0.18
N ASN A 95 8.93 8.42 0.97
CA ASN A 95 9.47 7.70 2.12
C ASN A 95 9.92 6.26 1.85
N GLY A 96 9.67 5.71 0.66
CA GLY A 96 9.94 4.30 0.41
C GLY A 96 9.02 3.42 1.25
N ASN A 97 9.61 2.67 2.20
CA ASN A 97 8.94 1.60 2.97
C ASN A 97 8.35 0.49 2.06
N SER A 98 9.05 0.17 0.97
CA SER A 98 8.76 -1.03 0.18
C SER A 98 8.80 -2.27 1.08
N LEU A 99 7.84 -3.18 0.93
CA LEU A 99 7.73 -4.35 1.81
C LEU A 99 6.96 -5.49 1.14
N ILE A 100 7.14 -6.69 1.70
CA ILE A 100 6.42 -7.90 1.30
C ILE A 100 5.58 -8.38 2.47
N LEU A 101 4.29 -8.60 2.21
CA LEU A 101 3.38 -9.24 3.15
C LEU A 101 3.06 -10.66 2.71
N ASP A 102 2.90 -11.55 3.68
CA ASP A 102 2.40 -12.89 3.44
C ASP A 102 0.84 -12.95 3.45
N PRO A 103 0.24 -14.11 3.11
CA PRO A 103 -1.21 -14.31 3.14
C PRO A 103 -1.88 -14.12 4.50
N TYR A 104 -1.13 -14.03 5.59
CA TYR A 104 -1.64 -13.71 6.93
C TYR A 104 -1.61 -12.20 7.20
N GLY A 105 -1.17 -11.39 6.24
CA GLY A 105 -1.02 -9.94 6.41
C GLY A 105 0.23 -9.55 7.20
N GLU A 106 1.13 -10.49 7.47
CA GLU A 106 2.34 -10.25 8.25
C GLU A 106 3.49 -9.79 7.33
N ILE A 107 4.30 -8.86 7.84
CA ILE A 107 5.50 -8.40 7.13
C ILE A 107 6.55 -9.50 7.19
N ILE A 108 7.00 -9.97 6.02
CA ILE A 108 8.09 -10.94 5.92
C ILE A 108 9.41 -10.31 5.50
N ALA A 109 9.36 -9.12 4.89
CA ALA A 109 10.53 -8.38 4.43
C ALA A 109 10.14 -6.90 4.27
N GLU A 110 10.99 -5.95 4.69
CA GLU A 110 10.74 -4.51 4.59
C GLU A 110 12.06 -3.76 4.35
N CYS A 111 12.04 -2.83 3.40
CA CYS A 111 13.12 -1.86 3.19
C CYS A 111 13.01 -0.76 4.24
N LYS A 112 14.11 -0.49 4.95
CA LYS A 112 14.18 0.57 5.95
C LYS A 112 15.26 1.59 5.65
N THR A 113 16.13 1.40 4.66
CA THR A 113 17.20 2.38 4.36
C THR A 113 16.63 3.75 3.98
N LEU A 114 17.31 4.84 4.39
CA LEU A 114 16.98 6.22 3.97
C LEU A 114 17.63 6.53 2.62
N GLY A 115 17.32 5.71 1.63
CA GLY A 115 17.94 5.66 0.30
C GLY A 115 17.54 4.39 -0.44
N ASP A 116 18.15 4.18 -1.60
CA ASP A 116 17.87 3.01 -2.44
C ASP A 116 18.12 1.70 -1.68
N ASP A 117 17.18 0.78 -1.80
CA ASP A 117 17.18 -0.46 -1.04
C ASP A 117 16.35 -1.53 -1.74
N TYR A 118 16.65 -2.79 -1.46
CA TYR A 118 15.82 -3.92 -1.89
C TYR A 118 15.73 -4.94 -0.77
N THR A 119 14.66 -5.71 -0.77
CA THR A 119 14.44 -6.77 0.20
C THR A 119 13.93 -8.02 -0.51
N VAL A 120 14.15 -9.18 0.11
CA VAL A 120 13.80 -10.48 -0.44
C VAL A 120 12.94 -11.22 0.57
N GLY A 121 11.80 -11.73 0.12
CA GLY A 121 10.87 -12.50 0.93
C GLY A 121 10.59 -13.88 0.29
N VAL A 122 10.55 -14.92 1.12
CA VAL A 122 10.23 -16.28 0.67
C VAL A 122 8.72 -16.48 0.64
N CYS A 123 8.19 -16.87 -0.52
CA CYS A 123 6.79 -17.24 -0.68
C CYS A 123 6.65 -18.76 -0.56
N THR A 124 5.78 -19.20 0.35
CA THR A 124 5.56 -20.60 0.72
C THR A 124 4.11 -20.97 0.32
N PRO A 125 3.92 -21.85 -0.68
CA PRO A 125 2.59 -22.13 -1.24
C PRO A 125 1.54 -22.57 -0.22
N GLU A 126 1.96 -23.27 0.83
CA GLU A 126 1.09 -23.79 1.89
C GLU A 126 0.35 -22.67 2.62
N LYS A 127 0.96 -21.48 2.77
CA LYS A 127 0.29 -20.34 3.41
C LYS A 127 -0.94 -19.87 2.62
N LEU A 128 -0.98 -20.06 1.31
CA LEU A 128 -2.09 -19.61 0.46
C LEU A 128 -3.38 -20.40 0.72
N THR A 129 -3.29 -21.64 1.19
CA THR A 129 -4.46 -22.48 1.52
C THR A 129 -4.77 -22.46 3.01
N LEU A 130 -3.76 -22.29 3.86
CA LEU A 130 -3.91 -22.17 5.31
C LEU A 130 -4.45 -20.80 5.76
N ALA A 131 -4.24 -19.74 4.97
CA ALA A 131 -4.70 -18.40 5.30
C ALA A 131 -6.22 -18.27 5.38
N GLY A 132 -6.67 -17.39 6.28
CA GLY A 132 -8.09 -17.05 6.44
C GLY A 132 -8.73 -16.61 5.12
N GLY A 133 -8.03 -15.78 4.33
CA GLY A 133 -8.47 -15.31 3.03
C GLY A 133 -8.83 -16.41 2.03
N PHE A 134 -8.21 -17.59 2.08
CA PHE A 134 -8.62 -18.74 1.27
C PHE A 134 -10.03 -19.19 1.61
N ARG A 135 -10.31 -19.38 2.91
CA ARG A 135 -11.63 -19.76 3.41
C ARG A 135 -12.65 -18.67 3.09
N TYR A 136 -12.29 -17.39 3.24
CA TYR A 136 -13.19 -16.28 2.94
C TYR A 136 -13.55 -16.20 1.45
N ARG A 137 -12.59 -16.46 0.54
CA ARG A 137 -12.87 -16.53 -0.90
C ARG A 137 -13.83 -17.67 -1.24
N ASN A 138 -13.69 -18.83 -0.59
CA ASN A 138 -14.58 -19.97 -0.81
C ASN A 138 -15.99 -19.77 -0.19
N ALA A 139 -16.08 -19.05 0.92
CA ALA A 139 -17.34 -18.76 1.62
C ALA A 139 -18.11 -17.55 1.06
N ARG A 140 -17.71 -17.03 -0.11
CA ARG A 140 -18.33 -15.87 -0.75
C ARG A 140 -19.79 -16.16 -1.11
N LYS A 141 -20.62 -15.11 -1.04
CA LYS A 141 -22.05 -15.12 -1.42
C LYS A 141 -22.35 -14.16 -2.60
N PRO A 142 -21.94 -14.47 -3.84
CA PRO A 142 -22.23 -13.61 -5.00
C PRO A 142 -23.71 -13.26 -5.16
N GLU A 143 -24.62 -14.15 -4.77
CA GLU A 143 -26.06 -13.93 -4.77
C GLU A 143 -26.52 -12.82 -3.80
N LEU A 144 -25.72 -12.49 -2.78
CA LEU A 144 -26.05 -11.44 -1.80
C LEU A 144 -25.64 -10.04 -2.28
N TYR A 145 -24.50 -9.93 -2.96
CA TYR A 145 -23.88 -8.63 -3.27
C TYR A 145 -23.58 -8.42 -4.75
N GLY A 146 -23.79 -9.42 -5.60
CA GLY A 146 -23.46 -9.37 -7.03
C GLY A 146 -24.13 -8.18 -7.70
N ASP A 147 -25.46 -8.11 -7.60
CA ASP A 147 -26.26 -7.03 -8.19
C ASP A 147 -25.90 -5.65 -7.62
N ILE A 148 -25.55 -5.58 -6.33
CA ILE A 148 -25.16 -4.35 -5.63
C ILE A 148 -23.82 -3.83 -6.17
N ILE A 149 -22.82 -4.71 -6.28
CA ILE A 149 -21.47 -4.35 -6.76
C ILE A 149 -21.50 -4.01 -8.25
N SER A 150 -22.38 -4.64 -9.03
CA SER A 150 -22.51 -4.38 -10.47
C SER A 150 -23.43 -3.21 -10.84
N MET A 151 -23.98 -2.48 -9.86
CA MET A 151 -24.80 -1.29 -10.14
C MET A 151 -24.03 -0.29 -11.01
N GLN A 152 -24.74 0.39 -11.90
CA GLN A 152 -24.13 1.42 -12.76
C GLN A 152 -23.43 2.48 -11.91
N HIS A 153 -22.11 2.57 -12.09
CA HIS A 153 -21.27 3.55 -11.41
C HIS A 153 -20.28 4.15 -12.40
N LYS A 154 -20.21 5.48 -12.46
CA LYS A 154 -19.15 6.18 -13.19
C LYS A 154 -17.98 6.38 -12.23
N SER A 155 -16.90 5.61 -12.43
CA SER A 155 -15.68 5.76 -11.63
C SER A 155 -15.09 7.16 -11.82
N VAL A 156 -14.80 7.85 -10.72
CA VAL A 156 -14.16 9.16 -10.71
C VAL A 156 -12.87 9.08 -9.91
N GLN A 157 -11.74 9.37 -10.54
CA GLN A 157 -10.46 9.55 -9.86
C GLN A 157 -10.10 11.04 -9.90
N LYS A 158 -10.18 11.72 -8.76
CA LYS A 158 -9.72 13.11 -8.65
C LYS A 158 -8.26 13.12 -8.23
N VAL A 159 -7.42 13.78 -9.03
CA VAL A 159 -6.01 14.00 -8.70
C VAL A 159 -5.88 15.44 -8.25
N VAL A 160 -5.52 15.65 -6.98
CA VAL A 160 -5.61 16.95 -6.30
C VAL A 160 -4.81 18.06 -6.99
N TRP A 161 -3.75 17.72 -7.73
CA TRP A 161 -2.90 18.67 -8.44
C TRP A 161 -3.24 18.84 -9.93
N MET A 162 -4.12 18.02 -10.50
CA MET A 162 -4.70 18.33 -11.81
C MET A 162 -5.86 19.29 -11.58
N GLN A 163 -5.64 20.57 -11.88
CA GLN A 163 -6.76 21.51 -12.02
C GLN A 163 -7.59 21.05 -13.21
N ASP A 164 -8.93 21.05 -13.08
CA ASP A 164 -9.80 20.92 -14.24
C ASP A 164 -9.41 22.05 -15.20
N ASP A 165 -8.98 21.70 -16.42
CA ASP A 165 -8.82 22.68 -17.49
C ASP A 165 -10.14 23.45 -17.58
N LYS A 166 -10.13 24.70 -17.14
CA LYS A 166 -11.28 25.60 -17.25
C LYS A 166 -11.48 25.90 -18.73
N THR A 167 -12.28 25.08 -19.41
CA THR A 167 -13.00 25.50 -20.62
C THR A 167 -14.12 26.45 -20.28
#